data_AF-A0A1L9R460-F1
#
_entry.id   AF-A0A1L9R460-F1
#
_cell.length_a   1.000
_cell.length_b   1.000
_cell.length_c   1.000
_cell.angle_alpha   90.00
_cell.angle_beta   90.00
_cell.angle_gamma   90.00
#
_symmetry.space_group_name_H-M   'P 1'
#
loop_
_entity.id
_entity.type
_entity.pdbx_description
1 polymer ?
#
loop_
_entity_poly.entity_id
_entity_poly.type
_entity_poly.pdbx_seq_one_letter_code
_entity_poly.pdbx_strand_id
1 'polypeptide(L)'
;MISHMEPHAATAFESRCVDFGLSELGDSSFNEEQERGLSPELEQERQVMRPLQAEPAEHQIHPGLEEFILNGVYPKDSFQPAFMSLATTSAAQYLDVSEFPRNIVVTRDFVNTVSKVLGHVDFSDPFQKPVQWILSVQRNPSILIIVSPYDVQQLLTAIEQSEHIILHLFSPRINVGYKSLDSLDLYNISGISICRKVPRHIASLLCQFSGQLHFPSFEDYASVRLNRSRLEACQKEYYHSANRLLSDKNAFTTLRGMFRKILDDRTLGRAIVVIDAMDECEETSRELLVSFIDEASSAEELSNIKWHISSRPLSEMSGSVQDITSSTHSLLKLDGHDMSPSINRYIDLKMVQLRQKAHKKSRVDEIADKLRAQASNTYVWVALVCKELLHAHEFTWTEIVKKSPKGFGSIL
;
A
#
# COMPACT_ATOMS: atom_id res chain seq x y z
N MET A 1 35.09 8.94 9.60
CA MET A 1 34.95 8.15 8.35
C MET A 1 36.21 8.20 7.47
N ILE A 2 37.03 9.26 7.51
CA ILE A 2 38.29 9.35 6.73
C ILE A 2 39.48 8.58 7.39
N SER A 3 39.40 8.32 8.69
CA SER A 3 40.47 7.67 9.49
C SER A 3 40.76 6.20 9.17
N HIS A 4 39.96 5.57 8.30
CA HIS A 4 40.10 4.15 7.93
C HIS A 4 40.34 3.92 6.43
N MET A 5 40.57 4.99 5.65
CA MET A 5 40.81 4.90 4.21
C MET A 5 42.31 4.85 3.90
N GLU A 6 42.68 4.16 2.80
CA GLU A 6 44.06 4.20 2.32
C GLU A 6 44.48 5.64 1.92
N PRO A 7 45.75 6.02 2.11
CA PRO A 7 46.21 7.41 2.01
C PRO A 7 45.87 8.06 0.67
N HIS A 8 46.02 7.32 -0.44
CA HIS A 8 45.70 7.83 -1.77
C HIS A 8 44.20 8.05 -2.01
N ALA A 9 43.35 7.21 -1.41
CA ALA A 9 41.89 7.36 -1.51
C ALA A 9 41.39 8.53 -0.67
N ALA A 10 41.99 8.76 0.50
CA ALA A 10 41.69 9.91 1.35
C ALA A 10 42.02 11.23 0.64
N THR A 11 43.19 11.34 0.01
CA THR A 11 43.58 12.55 -0.73
C THR A 11 42.71 12.81 -1.95
N ALA A 12 42.31 11.76 -2.69
CA ALA A 12 41.40 11.91 -3.84
C ALA A 12 39.98 12.34 -3.42
N PHE A 13 39.53 11.86 -2.25
CA PHE A 13 38.25 12.25 -1.67
C PHE A 13 38.26 13.71 -1.21
N GLU A 14 39.30 14.14 -0.48
CA GLU A 14 39.47 15.52 -0.05
C GLU A 14 39.54 16.51 -1.22
N SER A 15 40.28 16.16 -2.28
CA SER A 15 40.35 16.97 -3.49
C SER A 15 38.97 17.16 -4.13
N ARG A 16 38.16 16.10 -4.21
CA ARG A 16 36.78 16.20 -4.72
C ARG A 16 35.89 17.03 -3.80
N CYS A 17 36.00 16.90 -2.48
CA CYS A 17 35.22 17.73 -1.55
C CYS A 17 35.50 19.23 -1.74
N VAL A 18 36.76 19.61 -2.00
CA VAL A 18 37.14 20.99 -2.31
C VAL A 18 36.57 21.45 -3.65
N ASP A 19 36.59 20.62 -4.69
CA ASP A 19 35.97 20.93 -6.00
C ASP A 19 34.45 21.19 -5.89
N PHE A 20 33.78 20.54 -4.92
CA PHE A 20 32.36 20.75 -4.62
C PHE A 20 32.09 21.85 -3.57
N GLY A 21 33.11 22.59 -3.12
CA GLY A 21 32.97 23.70 -2.16
C GLY A 21 32.70 23.27 -0.72
N LEU A 22 33.00 22.02 -0.36
CA LEU A 22 32.83 21.45 0.99
C LEU A 22 34.15 21.52 1.77
N SER A 23 34.60 22.74 2.07
CA SER A 23 35.89 23.02 2.74
C SER A 23 35.93 22.65 4.23
N GLU A 24 34.76 22.50 4.88
CA GLU A 24 34.65 22.06 6.27
C GLU A 24 33.56 20.99 6.37
N LEU A 25 33.95 19.75 6.68
CA LEU A 25 33.03 18.69 7.07
C LEU A 25 32.57 18.96 8.50
N GLY A 26 31.50 19.75 8.65
CA GLY A 26 30.91 20.05 9.95
C GLY A 26 30.44 18.76 10.67
N ASP A 27 30.61 18.74 11.99
CA ASP A 27 30.11 17.67 12.86
C ASP A 27 28.59 17.49 12.68
N SER A 28 28.16 16.27 12.37
CA SER A 28 26.77 15.93 12.09
C SER A 28 25.82 16.11 13.28
N SER A 29 26.34 16.33 14.51
CA SER A 29 25.49 16.46 15.70
C SER A 29 24.68 17.76 15.73
N PHE A 30 25.18 18.84 15.14
CA PHE A 30 24.49 20.14 15.15
C PHE A 30 23.32 20.22 14.14
N ASN A 31 23.27 19.33 13.15
CA ASN A 31 22.15 19.20 12.22
C ASN A 31 21.05 18.28 12.75
N GLU A 32 21.38 17.22 13.49
CA GLU A 32 20.38 16.35 14.13
C GLU A 32 19.51 17.10 15.15
N GLU A 33 20.10 17.99 15.96
CA GLU A 33 19.33 18.78 16.94
C GLU A 33 18.42 19.83 16.30
N GLN A 34 18.77 20.35 15.12
CA GLN A 34 17.94 21.30 14.38
C GLN A 34 16.82 20.63 13.57
N GLU A 35 16.99 19.41 13.08
CA GLU A 35 15.89 18.65 12.46
C GLU A 35 14.84 18.18 13.50
N ARG A 36 15.28 17.91 14.74
CA ARG A 36 14.39 17.56 15.87
C ARG A 36 13.51 18.72 16.35
N GLY A 37 13.92 19.97 16.14
CA GLY A 37 13.13 21.15 16.51
C GLY A 37 12.02 21.53 15.53
N LEU A 38 12.01 20.97 14.33
CA LEU A 38 11.07 21.30 13.24
C LEU A 38 10.03 20.20 12.96
N SER A 39 10.13 19.07 13.64
CA SER A 39 9.14 18.01 13.60
C SER A 39 8.22 18.16 14.81
N PRO A 40 7.08 18.86 14.73
CA PRO A 40 6.04 18.65 15.72
C PRO A 40 5.65 17.17 15.64
N GLU A 41 6.10 16.38 16.60
CA GLU A 41 5.56 15.04 16.85
C GLU A 41 4.08 15.26 17.17
N LEU A 42 3.26 15.20 16.13
CA LEU A 42 1.82 15.21 16.23
C LEU A 42 1.48 13.85 16.86
N GLU A 43 1.44 13.80 18.20
CA GLU A 43 0.83 12.70 18.92
C GLU A 43 -0.64 12.65 18.51
N GLN A 44 -0.90 11.88 17.47
CA GLN A 44 -2.24 11.65 16.98
C GLN A 44 -2.87 10.63 17.92
N GLU A 45 -3.57 11.11 18.95
CA GLU A 45 -4.43 10.26 19.76
C GLU A 45 -5.46 9.63 18.83
N ARG A 46 -5.26 8.34 18.51
CA ARG A 46 -6.24 7.55 17.77
C ARG A 46 -7.46 7.41 18.68
N GLN A 47 -8.48 8.24 18.44
CA GLN A 47 -9.80 8.02 19.00
C GLN A 47 -10.35 6.71 18.41
N VAL A 48 -10.18 5.61 19.15
CA VAL A 48 -10.75 4.32 18.77
C VAL A 48 -12.26 4.43 18.99
N MET A 49 -13.01 4.58 17.90
CA MET A 49 -14.46 4.41 17.92
C MET A 49 -14.74 3.00 18.44
N ARG A 50 -15.24 2.90 19.68
CA ARG A 50 -15.60 1.61 20.25
C ARG A 50 -16.79 1.06 19.45
N PRO A 51 -16.85 -0.27 19.23
CA PRO A 51 -18.03 -0.89 18.65
C PRO A 51 -19.29 -0.51 19.44
N LEU A 52 -20.43 -0.52 18.76
CA LEU A 52 -21.73 -0.36 19.41
C LEU A 52 -21.91 -1.43 20.49
N GLN A 53 -22.65 -1.09 21.54
CA GLN A 53 -22.90 -2.01 22.64
C GLN A 53 -23.64 -3.26 22.14
N ALA A 54 -23.13 -4.43 22.49
CA ALA A 54 -23.69 -5.71 22.07
C ALA A 54 -23.75 -6.69 23.25
N GLU A 55 -24.74 -7.58 23.24
CA GLU A 55 -24.84 -8.68 24.20
C GLU A 55 -23.93 -9.83 23.73
N PRO A 56 -23.07 -10.38 24.61
CA PRO A 56 -22.25 -11.53 24.27
C PRO A 56 -23.13 -12.73 23.91
N ALA A 57 -22.68 -13.54 22.95
CA ALA A 57 -23.32 -14.83 22.69
C ALA A 57 -23.03 -15.80 23.84
N GLU A 58 -23.96 -16.72 24.11
CA GLU A 58 -23.70 -17.81 25.05
C GLU A 58 -22.69 -18.78 24.47
N HIS A 59 -21.69 -19.15 25.26
CA HIS A 59 -20.65 -20.07 24.84
C HIS A 59 -21.19 -21.48 24.60
N GLN A 60 -20.78 -22.10 23.49
CA GLN A 60 -21.27 -23.43 23.10
C GLN A 60 -20.18 -24.26 22.43
N ILE A 61 -19.79 -25.35 23.08
CA ILE A 61 -18.89 -26.35 22.50
C ILE A 61 -19.63 -27.17 21.45
N HIS A 62 -18.98 -27.43 20.32
CA HIS A 62 -19.54 -28.31 19.30
C HIS A 62 -19.60 -29.76 19.82
N PRO A 63 -20.77 -30.45 19.75
CA PRO A 63 -20.95 -31.77 20.38
C PRO A 63 -19.92 -32.83 19.99
N GLY A 64 -19.45 -32.79 18.74
CA GLY A 64 -18.43 -33.74 18.26
C GLY A 64 -16.99 -33.24 18.31
N LEU A 65 -16.70 -32.04 18.87
CA LEU A 65 -15.33 -31.53 18.96
C LEU A 65 -14.50 -32.30 20.00
N GLU A 66 -15.09 -32.63 21.15
CA GLU A 66 -14.41 -33.40 22.19
C GLU A 66 -14.09 -34.83 21.72
N GLU A 67 -15.08 -35.52 21.12
CA GLU A 67 -14.87 -36.85 20.54
C GLU A 67 -13.83 -36.83 19.41
N PHE A 68 -13.82 -35.77 18.61
CA PHE A 68 -12.80 -35.56 17.58
C PHE A 68 -11.40 -35.39 18.18
N ILE A 69 -11.26 -34.63 19.27
CA ILE A 69 -9.98 -34.44 19.95
C ILE A 69 -9.49 -35.75 20.56
N LEU A 70 -10.36 -36.47 21.27
CA LEU A 70 -9.98 -37.69 21.99
C LEU A 70 -9.72 -38.87 21.04
N ASN A 71 -10.56 -39.06 20.03
CA ASN A 71 -10.58 -40.28 19.21
C ASN A 71 -10.20 -40.05 17.73
N GLY A 72 -10.04 -38.80 17.30
CA GLY A 72 -9.73 -38.45 15.91
C GLY A 72 -10.87 -38.77 14.93
N VAL A 73 -12.11 -38.89 15.43
CA VAL A 73 -13.31 -39.19 14.64
C VAL A 73 -13.95 -37.87 14.21
N TYR A 74 -13.96 -37.60 12.90
CA TYR A 74 -14.59 -36.38 12.39
C TYR A 74 -16.09 -36.36 12.72
N PRO A 75 -16.61 -35.25 13.25
CA PRO A 75 -18.02 -35.14 13.56
C PRO A 75 -18.87 -35.25 12.28
N LYS A 76 -20.06 -35.87 12.40
CA LYS A 76 -21.03 -35.94 11.29
C LYS A 76 -21.48 -34.55 10.85
N ASP A 77 -21.73 -33.68 11.83
CA ASP A 77 -21.96 -32.26 11.60
C ASP A 77 -20.60 -31.60 11.35
N SER A 78 -20.37 -31.21 10.09
CA SER A 78 -19.10 -30.61 9.68
C SER A 78 -18.93 -29.21 10.27
N PHE A 79 -17.71 -28.89 10.70
CA PHE A 79 -17.33 -27.52 11.04
C PHE A 79 -17.54 -26.58 9.84
N GLN A 80 -17.85 -25.32 10.11
CA GLN A 80 -18.03 -24.31 9.07
C GLN A 80 -16.67 -23.98 8.42
N PRO A 81 -16.56 -23.86 7.09
CA PRO A 81 -15.36 -23.33 6.45
C PRO A 81 -15.06 -21.91 6.94
N ALA A 82 -13.80 -21.63 7.27
CA ALA A 82 -13.39 -20.37 7.87
C ALA A 82 -13.78 -19.15 7.04
N PHE A 83 -13.49 -19.14 5.73
CA PHE A 83 -13.86 -18.03 4.85
C PHE A 83 -15.38 -17.78 4.77
N MET A 84 -16.19 -18.83 4.92
CA MET A 84 -17.65 -18.67 4.97
C MET A 84 -18.12 -17.94 6.24
N SER A 85 -17.32 -17.87 7.31
CA SER A 85 -17.65 -17.06 8.48
C SER A 85 -17.56 -15.55 8.21
N LEU A 86 -16.92 -15.15 7.11
CA LEU A 86 -16.85 -13.75 6.67
C LEU A 86 -18.07 -13.32 5.85
N ALA A 87 -19.03 -14.21 5.57
CA ALA A 87 -20.20 -13.90 4.74
C ALA A 87 -21.07 -12.75 5.28
N THR A 88 -21.00 -12.45 6.59
CA THR A 88 -21.74 -11.36 7.24
C THR A 88 -20.88 -10.11 7.49
N THR A 89 -19.66 -10.07 6.96
CA THR A 89 -18.71 -8.97 7.11
C THR A 89 -18.78 -8.04 5.88
N SER A 90 -18.26 -6.82 5.98
CA SER A 90 -18.21 -5.90 4.83
C SER A 90 -17.33 -6.45 3.70
N ALA A 91 -16.38 -7.33 4.01
CA ALA A 91 -15.53 -7.99 3.03
C ALA A 91 -16.32 -8.80 1.99
N ALA A 92 -17.45 -9.41 2.39
CA ALA A 92 -18.31 -10.19 1.50
C ALA A 92 -18.99 -9.34 0.41
N GLN A 93 -19.00 -8.01 0.51
CA GLN A 93 -19.48 -7.14 -0.57
C GLN A 93 -18.52 -7.11 -1.77
N TYR A 94 -17.25 -7.42 -1.55
CA TYR A 94 -16.17 -7.28 -2.54
C TYR A 94 -15.56 -8.62 -2.94
N LEU A 95 -15.91 -9.69 -2.23
CA LEU A 95 -15.30 -11.01 -2.35
C LEU A 95 -16.38 -12.09 -2.28
N ASP A 96 -16.36 -13.03 -3.24
CA ASP A 96 -17.13 -14.26 -3.10
C ASP A 96 -16.39 -15.22 -2.15
N VAL A 97 -16.85 -15.25 -0.89
CA VAL A 97 -16.26 -16.08 0.16
C VAL A 97 -16.41 -17.59 -0.12
N SER A 98 -17.28 -17.99 -1.04
CA SER A 98 -17.52 -19.39 -1.39
C SER A 98 -16.47 -19.99 -2.32
N GLU A 99 -15.70 -19.15 -3.01
CA GLU A 99 -14.60 -19.56 -3.90
C GLU A 99 -13.35 -20.04 -3.13
N PHE A 100 -13.27 -19.75 -1.83
CA PHE A 100 -12.09 -20.09 -1.02
C PHE A 100 -12.03 -21.58 -0.64
N PRO A 101 -10.81 -22.15 -0.50
CA PRO A 101 -10.63 -23.54 -0.08
C PRO A 101 -11.24 -23.84 1.29
N ARG A 102 -11.77 -25.06 1.44
CA ARG A 102 -12.47 -25.53 2.67
C ARG A 102 -11.56 -26.23 3.68
N ASN A 103 -10.25 -26.10 3.51
CA ASN A 103 -9.23 -26.74 4.33
C ASN A 103 -9.14 -26.15 5.75
N ILE A 104 -9.51 -24.88 5.89
CA ILE A 104 -9.55 -24.20 7.20
C ILE A 104 -11.01 -24.13 7.62
N VAL A 105 -11.29 -24.63 8.81
CA VAL A 105 -12.63 -24.63 9.40
C VAL A 105 -12.61 -23.94 10.75
N VAL A 106 -13.77 -23.50 11.22
CA VAL A 106 -13.95 -22.73 12.46
C VAL A 106 -15.02 -23.37 13.34
N THR A 107 -14.87 -23.26 14.66
CA THR A 107 -15.93 -23.65 15.60
C THR A 107 -17.05 -22.62 15.63
N ARG A 108 -18.25 -23.08 16.00
CA ARG A 108 -19.41 -22.19 16.14
C ARG A 108 -19.17 -21.11 17.21
N ASP A 109 -18.51 -21.45 18.31
CA ASP A 109 -18.16 -20.49 19.36
C ASP A 109 -17.19 -19.41 18.86
N PHE A 110 -16.24 -19.78 18.00
CA PHE A 110 -15.33 -18.80 17.38
C PHE A 110 -16.09 -17.77 16.53
N VAL A 111 -17.06 -18.23 15.73
CA VAL A 111 -17.83 -17.36 14.82
C VAL A 111 -18.84 -16.49 15.56
N ASN A 112 -19.57 -17.06 16.52
CA ASN A 112 -20.66 -16.37 17.20
C ASN A 112 -20.15 -15.62 18.44
N THR A 113 -19.71 -14.39 18.26
CA THR A 113 -19.23 -13.54 19.36
C THR A 113 -20.37 -12.80 20.10
N VAL A 114 -21.39 -12.37 19.36
CA VAL A 114 -22.49 -11.53 19.88
C VAL A 114 -23.84 -12.10 19.48
N SER A 115 -24.83 -11.98 20.37
CA SER A 115 -26.19 -12.48 20.15
C SER A 115 -27.15 -11.38 19.71
N LYS A 116 -26.94 -10.15 20.20
CA LYS A 116 -27.73 -8.96 19.83
C LYS A 116 -26.82 -7.73 19.82
N VAL A 117 -27.06 -6.84 18.86
CA VAL A 117 -26.38 -5.54 18.79
C VAL A 117 -27.41 -4.44 19.02
N LEU A 118 -27.12 -3.50 19.93
CA LEU A 118 -27.98 -2.35 20.19
C LEU A 118 -27.73 -1.29 19.11
N GLY A 119 -28.56 -1.28 18.07
CA GLY A 119 -28.48 -0.34 16.94
C GLY A 119 -28.54 -1.04 15.58
N HIS A 120 -28.40 -0.26 14.50
CA HIS A 120 -28.25 -0.81 13.15
C HIS A 120 -26.76 -1.09 12.93
N VAL A 121 -26.41 -2.35 12.70
CA VAL A 121 -25.07 -2.75 12.28
C VAL A 121 -25.20 -3.55 10.99
N ASP A 122 -24.66 -2.98 9.92
CA ASP A 122 -24.73 -3.58 8.59
C ASP A 122 -23.83 -4.81 8.46
N PHE A 123 -22.73 -4.88 9.24
CA PHE A 123 -21.69 -5.90 9.13
C PHE A 123 -21.12 -6.34 10.48
N SER A 124 -20.75 -7.61 10.60
CA SER A 124 -20.15 -8.17 11.82
C SER A 124 -18.66 -7.87 12.00
N ASP A 125 -18.06 -6.96 11.21
CA ASP A 125 -16.63 -6.61 11.25
C ASP A 125 -16.11 -6.31 12.67
N PRO A 126 -16.81 -5.49 13.49
CA PRO A 126 -16.29 -5.09 14.79
C PRO A 126 -16.27 -6.22 15.83
N PHE A 127 -16.94 -7.35 15.54
CA PHE A 127 -17.12 -8.47 16.45
C PHE A 127 -16.32 -9.72 16.06
N GLN A 128 -15.46 -9.60 15.03
CA GLN A 128 -14.56 -10.67 14.63
C GLN A 128 -13.52 -10.94 15.71
N LYS A 129 -13.32 -12.22 16.06
CA LYS A 129 -12.29 -12.63 17.02
C LYS A 129 -10.92 -12.72 16.32
N PRO A 130 -9.82 -12.38 17.01
CA PRO A 130 -8.49 -12.63 16.48
C PRO A 130 -8.24 -14.13 16.36
N VAL A 131 -7.61 -14.53 15.26
CA VAL A 131 -7.21 -15.92 15.02
C VAL A 131 -5.95 -16.21 15.86
N GLN A 132 -6.11 -16.99 16.94
CA GLN A 132 -5.02 -17.28 17.88
C GLN A 132 -4.81 -18.76 18.16
N TRP A 133 -5.89 -19.53 18.27
CA TRP A 133 -5.84 -20.93 18.67
C TRP A 133 -6.18 -21.84 17.49
N ILE A 134 -5.21 -22.65 17.09
CA ILE A 134 -5.32 -23.52 15.91
C ILE A 134 -5.13 -24.97 16.32
N LEU A 135 -6.05 -25.84 15.92
CA LEU A 135 -5.84 -27.28 15.99
C LEU A 135 -5.38 -27.79 14.62
N SER A 136 -4.24 -28.49 14.58
CA SER A 136 -3.84 -29.28 13.41
C SER A 136 -4.15 -30.75 13.62
N VAL A 137 -4.49 -31.45 12.54
CA VAL A 137 -4.92 -32.86 12.58
C VAL A 137 -3.80 -33.74 12.07
N GLN A 138 -3.26 -34.66 12.89
CA GLN A 138 -2.12 -35.48 12.49
C GLN A 138 -2.44 -36.43 11.33
N ARG A 139 -3.65 -37.02 11.34
CA ARG A 139 -4.08 -37.90 10.25
C ARG A 139 -4.20 -37.15 8.93
N ASN A 140 -4.52 -35.86 8.96
CA ASN A 140 -4.62 -35.00 7.79
C ASN A 140 -4.13 -33.58 8.11
N PRO A 141 -2.82 -33.31 7.98
CA PRO A 141 -2.25 -32.00 8.33
C PRO A 141 -2.69 -30.89 7.36
N SER A 142 -3.47 -31.24 6.33
CA SER A 142 -4.06 -30.28 5.40
C SER A 142 -5.37 -29.67 5.89
N ILE A 143 -5.84 -30.06 7.07
CA ILE A 143 -7.02 -29.47 7.72
C ILE A 143 -6.58 -28.79 9.00
N LEU A 144 -6.97 -27.51 9.13
CA LEU A 144 -6.78 -26.72 10.34
C LEU A 144 -8.13 -26.30 10.89
N ILE A 145 -8.26 -26.32 12.21
CA ILE A 145 -9.48 -25.89 12.91
C ILE A 145 -9.12 -24.68 13.77
N ILE A 146 -9.76 -23.55 13.51
CA ILE A 146 -9.68 -22.37 14.36
C ILE A 146 -10.71 -22.52 15.46
N VAL A 147 -10.26 -22.48 16.70
CA VAL A 147 -11.09 -22.67 17.90
C VAL A 147 -11.11 -21.40 18.73
N SER A 148 -12.16 -21.23 19.53
CA SER A 148 -12.22 -20.07 20.43
C SER A 148 -11.35 -20.30 21.68
N PRO A 149 -10.98 -19.23 22.41
CA PRO A 149 -10.35 -19.38 23.72
C PRO A 149 -11.19 -20.20 24.71
N TYR A 150 -12.52 -20.15 24.60
CA TYR A 150 -13.43 -20.92 25.44
C TYR A 150 -13.36 -22.41 25.12
N ASP A 151 -13.37 -22.78 23.83
CA ASP A 151 -13.21 -24.18 23.39
C ASP A 151 -11.90 -24.77 23.95
N VAL A 152 -10.80 -24.01 23.86
CA VAL A 152 -9.50 -24.42 24.40
C VAL A 152 -9.54 -24.58 25.91
N GLN A 153 -10.09 -23.62 26.64
CA GLN A 153 -10.17 -23.67 28.10
C GLN A 153 -10.92 -24.91 28.59
N GLN A 154 -12.02 -25.27 27.92
CA GLN A 154 -12.85 -26.38 28.34
C GLN A 154 -12.28 -27.74 27.95
N LEU A 155 -11.52 -27.81 26.85
CA LEU A 155 -11.02 -29.07 26.28
C LEU A 155 -9.51 -29.26 26.48
N LEU A 156 -8.84 -28.38 27.24
CA LEU A 156 -7.38 -28.38 27.40
C LEU A 156 -6.84 -29.74 27.85
N THR A 157 -7.45 -30.36 28.86
CA THR A 157 -7.04 -31.68 29.36
C THR A 157 -7.16 -32.77 28.30
N ALA A 158 -8.21 -32.71 27.47
CA ALA A 158 -8.38 -33.65 26.36
C ALA A 158 -7.36 -33.42 25.24
N ILE A 159 -7.04 -32.15 24.96
CA ILE A 159 -6.01 -31.75 23.98
C ILE A 159 -4.62 -32.24 24.41
N GLU A 160 -4.26 -32.05 25.69
CA GLU A 160 -2.98 -32.49 26.27
C GLU A 160 -2.77 -34.01 26.15
N GLN A 161 -3.85 -34.78 26.25
CA GLN A 161 -3.81 -36.25 26.17
C GLN A 161 -3.99 -36.78 24.74
N SER A 162 -4.38 -35.92 23.79
CA SER A 162 -4.69 -36.35 22.44
C SER A 162 -3.45 -36.75 21.65
N GLU A 163 -3.51 -37.90 21.00
CA GLU A 163 -2.53 -38.36 20.02
C GLU A 163 -2.93 -38.01 18.56
N HIS A 164 -4.01 -37.24 18.39
CA HIS A 164 -4.63 -37.00 17.09
C HIS A 164 -4.53 -35.55 16.62
N ILE A 165 -4.48 -34.62 17.56
CA ILE A 165 -4.48 -33.19 17.29
C ILE A 165 -3.36 -32.48 18.05
N ILE A 166 -2.91 -31.36 17.50
CA ILE A 166 -1.99 -30.45 18.17
C ILE A 166 -2.63 -29.09 18.25
N LEU A 167 -2.67 -28.52 19.45
CA LEU A 167 -3.04 -27.13 19.65
C LEU A 167 -1.81 -26.25 19.47
N HIS A 168 -1.94 -25.22 18.63
CA HIS A 168 -0.91 -24.25 18.31
C HIS A 168 -1.35 -22.84 18.73
N LEU A 169 -0.43 -22.10 19.36
CA LEU A 169 -0.57 -20.66 19.53
C LEU A 169 -0.07 -19.94 18.26
N PHE A 170 -0.90 -19.07 17.70
CA PHE A 170 -0.64 -18.36 16.46
C PHE A 170 -0.97 -16.87 16.59
N SER A 171 -0.31 -16.05 15.75
CA SER A 171 -0.70 -14.66 15.52
C SER A 171 -0.23 -14.24 14.12
N PRO A 172 -1.08 -13.56 13.32
CA PRO A 172 -0.70 -13.09 12.00
C PRO A 172 0.39 -12.00 12.08
N ARG A 173 1.29 -12.02 11.10
CA ARG A 173 2.36 -11.01 10.98
C ARG A 173 1.85 -9.70 10.37
N ILE A 174 1.31 -8.83 11.22
CA ILE A 174 0.84 -7.48 10.83
C ILE A 174 1.94 -6.40 10.82
N ASN A 175 3.10 -6.67 11.43
CA ASN A 175 4.24 -5.76 11.47
C ASN A 175 5.52 -6.51 11.08
N VAL A 176 6.33 -5.93 10.19
CA VAL A 176 7.61 -6.48 9.72
C VAL A 176 8.58 -6.75 10.87
N GLY A 177 8.53 -5.95 11.94
CA GLY A 177 9.40 -6.11 13.12
C GLY A 177 9.17 -7.40 13.91
N TYR A 178 8.03 -8.08 13.74
CA TYR A 178 7.76 -9.35 14.40
C TYR A 178 8.28 -10.54 13.59
N LYS A 179 8.74 -11.59 14.29
CA LYS A 179 9.06 -12.88 13.68
C LYS A 179 7.78 -13.52 13.13
N SER A 180 7.88 -14.17 11.97
CA SER A 180 6.78 -14.96 11.40
C SER A 180 6.48 -16.18 12.28
N LEU A 181 5.19 -16.47 12.45
CA LEU A 181 4.65 -17.61 13.21
C LEU A 181 3.90 -18.61 12.30
N ASP A 182 4.08 -18.49 10.99
CA ASP A 182 3.39 -19.24 9.95
C ASP A 182 3.72 -20.74 10.03
N SER A 183 4.83 -21.11 10.68
CA SER A 183 5.26 -22.49 10.95
C SER A 183 4.49 -23.20 12.06
N LEU A 184 3.66 -22.48 12.84
CA LEU A 184 2.88 -23.04 13.95
C LEU A 184 3.75 -23.81 14.97
N ASP A 185 4.91 -23.26 15.30
CA ASP A 185 5.92 -23.85 16.18
C ASP A 185 6.23 -22.99 17.42
N LEU A 186 5.51 -21.89 17.62
CA LEU A 186 5.71 -21.00 18.78
C LEU A 186 5.46 -21.71 20.10
N TYR A 187 4.29 -22.34 20.22
CA TYR A 187 3.87 -23.04 21.42
C TYR A 187 2.81 -24.08 21.04
N ASN A 188 3.11 -25.35 21.35
CA ASN A 188 2.33 -26.50 20.93
C ASN A 188 1.95 -27.36 22.14
N ILE A 189 0.68 -27.77 22.23
CA ILE A 189 0.17 -28.69 23.26
C ILE A 189 -0.42 -29.92 22.57
N SER A 190 0.07 -31.11 22.95
CA SER A 190 -0.47 -32.41 22.51
C SER A 190 0.20 -33.56 23.26
N GLY A 191 -0.42 -34.75 23.23
CA GLY A 191 0.19 -36.02 23.66
C GLY A 191 1.10 -36.66 22.59
N ILE A 192 1.30 -36.01 21.45
CA ILE A 192 1.98 -36.57 20.27
C ILE A 192 3.50 -36.48 20.40
N SER A 193 4.19 -37.61 20.19
CA SER A 193 5.67 -37.64 20.19
C SER A 193 6.30 -37.21 18.84
N ILE A 194 5.59 -37.39 17.71
CA ILE A 194 6.10 -37.05 16.36
C ILE A 194 5.06 -36.21 15.62
N CYS A 195 5.38 -34.93 15.42
CA CYS A 195 4.51 -33.97 14.76
C CYS A 195 4.72 -33.95 13.23
N ARG A 196 3.65 -34.20 12.47
CA ARG A 196 3.62 -33.88 11.04
C ARG A 196 3.45 -32.37 10.85
N LYS A 197 4.33 -31.78 10.04
CA LYS A 197 4.28 -30.36 9.71
C LYS A 197 3.07 -30.04 8.83
N VAL A 198 2.45 -28.90 9.11
CA VAL A 198 1.40 -28.35 8.27
C VAL A 198 1.99 -27.96 6.91
N PRO A 199 1.36 -28.34 5.78
CA PRO A 199 1.84 -27.95 4.45
C PRO A 199 1.86 -26.43 4.30
N ARG A 200 2.87 -25.89 3.61
CA ARG A 200 3.02 -24.43 3.43
C ARG A 200 1.78 -23.76 2.86
N HIS A 201 1.17 -24.32 1.82
CA HIS A 201 -0.03 -23.73 1.21
C HIS A 201 -1.21 -23.59 2.19
N ILE A 202 -1.32 -24.48 3.19
CA ILE A 202 -2.35 -24.42 4.23
C ILE A 202 -2.01 -23.33 5.25
N ALA A 203 -0.74 -23.23 5.65
CA ALA A 203 -0.26 -22.13 6.48
C ALA A 203 -0.48 -20.77 5.79
N SER A 204 -0.23 -20.65 4.49
CA SER A 204 -0.49 -19.44 3.70
C SER A 204 -1.98 -19.07 3.69
N LEU A 205 -2.88 -20.05 3.54
CA LEU A 205 -4.33 -19.83 3.65
C LEU A 205 -4.73 -19.34 5.04
N LEU A 206 -4.11 -19.88 6.11
CA LEU A 206 -4.37 -19.43 7.48
C LEU A 206 -3.91 -17.99 7.67
N CYS A 207 -2.71 -17.65 7.19
CA CYS A 207 -2.18 -16.30 7.21
C CYS A 207 -3.10 -15.33 6.45
N GLN A 208 -3.63 -15.76 5.29
CA GLN A 208 -4.57 -14.96 4.52
C GLN A 208 -5.88 -14.72 5.28
N PHE A 209 -6.49 -15.78 5.83
CA PHE A 209 -7.74 -15.66 6.59
C PHE A 209 -7.57 -14.78 7.83
N SER A 210 -6.42 -14.87 8.51
CA SER A 210 -6.11 -14.10 9.72
C SER A 210 -5.68 -12.65 9.46
N GLY A 211 -5.63 -12.20 8.19
CA GLY A 211 -5.32 -10.81 7.85
C GLY A 211 -3.83 -10.47 7.93
N GLN A 212 -2.95 -11.44 7.72
CA GLN A 212 -1.50 -11.20 7.67
C GLN A 212 -1.13 -10.25 6.52
N LEU A 213 -0.37 -9.20 6.84
CA LEU A 213 0.06 -8.17 5.88
C LEU A 213 1.46 -8.41 5.33
N HIS A 214 2.31 -9.12 6.10
CA HIS A 214 3.69 -9.37 5.72
C HIS A 214 3.96 -10.85 5.51
N PHE A 215 4.45 -11.20 4.33
CA PHE A 215 4.78 -12.57 3.97
C PHE A 215 6.26 -12.87 4.24
N PRO A 216 6.62 -14.09 4.67
CA PRO A 216 8.02 -14.48 4.90
C PRO A 216 8.85 -14.48 3.62
N SER A 217 8.20 -14.78 2.49
CA SER A 217 8.81 -14.80 1.18
C SER A 217 7.87 -14.24 0.11
N PHE A 218 8.45 -13.87 -1.03
CA PHE A 218 7.67 -13.46 -2.20
C PHE A 218 6.88 -14.63 -2.82
N GLU A 219 7.35 -15.88 -2.66
CA GLU A 219 6.64 -17.08 -3.09
C GLU A 219 5.32 -17.24 -2.31
N ASP A 220 5.35 -17.00 -0.99
CA ASP A 220 4.15 -17.04 -0.15
C ASP A 220 3.15 -15.94 -0.55
N TYR A 221 3.65 -14.72 -0.79
CA TYR A 221 2.82 -13.62 -1.31
C TYR A 221 2.20 -13.97 -2.68
N ALA A 222 2.97 -14.58 -3.58
CA ALA A 222 2.50 -15.00 -4.89
C ALA A 222 1.42 -16.09 -4.77
N SER A 223 1.60 -17.08 -3.89
CA SER A 223 0.63 -18.17 -3.68
C SER A 223 -0.75 -17.66 -3.27
N VAL A 224 -0.79 -16.60 -2.45
CA VAL A 224 -2.03 -15.95 -2.00
C VAL A 224 -2.67 -15.12 -3.12
N ARG A 225 -1.85 -14.54 -4.01
CA ARG A 225 -2.30 -13.74 -5.17
C ARG A 225 -2.76 -14.59 -6.35
N LEU A 226 -2.20 -15.79 -6.55
CA LEU A 226 -2.54 -16.72 -7.63
C LEU A 226 -3.97 -17.28 -7.53
N ASN A 227 -4.63 -17.13 -6.37
CA ASN A 227 -6.09 -17.32 -6.27
C ASN A 227 -6.90 -16.25 -7.03
N ARG A 228 -6.25 -15.24 -7.65
CA ARG A 228 -6.85 -14.27 -8.57
C ARG A 228 -6.26 -14.47 -9.97
N SER A 229 -7.02 -15.14 -10.83
CA SER A 229 -6.68 -15.72 -12.15
C SER A 229 -6.16 -14.78 -13.25
N ARG A 230 -5.76 -13.54 -12.97
CA ARG A 230 -5.59 -12.50 -14.01
C ARG A 230 -4.14 -12.12 -14.35
N LEU A 231 -3.13 -12.66 -13.67
CA LEU A 231 -1.74 -12.24 -13.86
C LEU A 231 -0.73 -13.37 -14.09
N GLU A 232 -1.12 -14.64 -13.98
CA GLU A 232 -0.18 -15.77 -13.88
C GLU A 232 0.85 -15.85 -15.02
N ALA A 233 0.46 -15.49 -16.25
CA ALA A 233 1.32 -15.56 -17.42
C ALA A 233 2.41 -14.46 -17.43
N CYS A 234 2.04 -13.20 -17.18
CA CYS A 234 3.01 -12.09 -17.07
C CYS A 234 3.89 -12.23 -15.83
N GLN A 235 3.34 -12.80 -14.77
CA GLN A 235 4.05 -12.99 -13.52
C GLN A 235 5.13 -14.07 -13.65
N LYS A 236 4.86 -15.24 -14.26
CA LYS A 236 5.89 -16.29 -14.54
C LYS A 236 7.13 -15.73 -15.25
N GLU A 237 6.95 -14.87 -16.24
CA GLU A 237 8.08 -14.25 -16.93
C GLU A 237 8.77 -13.18 -16.09
N TYR A 238 8.00 -12.41 -15.30
CA TYR A 238 8.57 -11.49 -14.31
C TYR A 238 9.41 -12.26 -13.28
N TYR A 239 8.94 -13.40 -12.80
CA TYR A 239 9.61 -14.25 -11.80
C TYR A 239 10.94 -14.82 -12.32
N HIS A 240 11.01 -15.28 -13.57
CA HIS A 240 12.27 -15.75 -14.16
C HIS A 240 13.29 -14.63 -14.35
N SER A 241 12.82 -13.40 -14.49
CA SER A 241 13.64 -12.25 -14.87
C SER A 241 13.85 -11.24 -13.75
N ALA A 242 13.15 -11.29 -12.61
CA ALA A 242 13.07 -10.22 -11.59
C ALA A 242 14.43 -9.75 -11.03
N ASN A 243 15.36 -10.68 -10.76
CA ASN A 243 16.72 -10.30 -10.33
C ASN A 243 17.57 -9.70 -11.47
N ARG A 244 17.27 -10.04 -12.73
CA ARG A 244 17.92 -9.48 -13.92
C ARG A 244 17.24 -8.20 -14.42
N LEU A 245 15.94 -8.04 -14.18
CA LEU A 245 15.10 -6.93 -14.62
C LEU A 245 15.51 -5.58 -14.01
N LEU A 246 16.15 -5.60 -12.84
CA LEU A 246 16.62 -4.39 -12.17
C LEU A 246 18.11 -4.09 -12.43
N SER A 247 18.84 -4.97 -13.10
CA SER A 247 20.31 -4.90 -13.23
C SER A 247 20.89 -5.22 -14.61
N ASP A 248 20.08 -5.75 -15.55
CA ASP A 248 20.51 -6.21 -16.87
C ASP A 248 20.18 -5.21 -17.98
N LYS A 249 21.04 -5.16 -19.01
CA LYS A 249 20.89 -4.33 -20.22
C LYS A 249 19.62 -4.64 -21.02
N ASN A 250 18.98 -5.78 -20.75
CA ASN A 250 17.75 -6.24 -21.41
C ASN A 250 16.47 -6.01 -20.58
N ALA A 251 16.56 -5.26 -19.48
CA ALA A 251 15.42 -4.95 -18.61
C ALA A 251 14.22 -4.38 -19.37
N PHE A 252 14.47 -3.37 -20.22
CA PHE A 252 13.42 -2.72 -21.00
C PHE A 252 12.69 -3.68 -21.94
N THR A 253 13.42 -4.49 -22.71
CA THR A 253 12.84 -5.48 -23.65
C THR A 253 11.93 -6.47 -22.93
N THR A 254 12.34 -6.89 -21.73
CA THR A 254 11.60 -7.84 -20.90
C THR A 254 10.33 -7.21 -20.34
N LEU A 255 10.42 -5.98 -19.80
CA LEU A 255 9.26 -5.23 -19.32
C LEU A 255 8.27 -4.89 -20.44
N ARG A 256 8.79 -4.51 -21.62
CA ARG A 256 7.99 -4.28 -22.84
C ARG A 256 7.17 -5.51 -23.20
N GLY A 257 7.78 -6.69 -23.20
CA GLY A 257 7.10 -7.96 -23.49
C GLY A 257 5.99 -8.28 -22.49
N MET A 258 6.25 -8.10 -21.20
CA MET A 258 5.24 -8.31 -20.15
C MET A 258 4.09 -7.32 -20.27
N PHE A 259 4.41 -6.06 -20.49
CA PHE A 259 3.40 -5.02 -20.62
C PHE A 259 2.53 -5.25 -21.85
N ARG A 260 3.12 -5.67 -22.98
CA ARG A 260 2.36 -6.06 -24.17
C ARG A 260 1.37 -7.19 -23.87
N LYS A 261 1.78 -8.23 -23.16
CA LYS A 261 0.88 -9.33 -22.77
C LYS A 261 -0.28 -8.89 -21.87
N ILE A 262 -0.07 -7.89 -21.02
CA ILE A 262 -1.15 -7.30 -20.22
C ILE A 262 -2.14 -6.57 -21.14
N LEU A 263 -1.63 -5.83 -22.13
CA LEU A 263 -2.47 -5.10 -23.08
C LEU A 263 -3.26 -6.04 -24.01
N ASP A 264 -2.67 -7.15 -24.44
CA ASP A 264 -3.29 -8.16 -25.31
C ASP A 264 -4.34 -9.02 -24.58
N ASP A 265 -4.47 -8.90 -23.25
CA ASP A 265 -5.45 -9.65 -22.47
C ASP A 265 -6.88 -9.17 -22.77
N ARG A 266 -7.63 -10.02 -23.48
CA ARG A 266 -9.04 -9.76 -23.85
C ARG A 266 -9.96 -9.53 -22.65
N THR A 267 -9.57 -9.91 -21.44
CA THR A 267 -10.33 -9.66 -20.21
C THR A 267 -10.14 -8.25 -19.64
N LEU A 268 -9.10 -7.52 -20.08
CA LEU A 268 -8.78 -6.18 -19.58
C LEU A 268 -9.90 -5.17 -19.87
N GLY A 269 -10.73 -5.43 -20.90
CA GLY A 269 -11.80 -4.52 -21.31
C GLY A 269 -11.21 -3.18 -21.77
N ARG A 270 -11.90 -2.06 -21.53
CA ARG A 270 -11.35 -0.74 -21.87
C ARG A 270 -10.38 -0.28 -20.78
N ALA A 271 -9.16 0.09 -21.16
CA ALA A 271 -8.15 0.59 -20.22
C ALA A 271 -7.57 1.93 -20.65
N ILE A 272 -7.13 2.71 -19.67
CA ILE A 272 -6.40 3.97 -19.86
C ILE A 272 -5.03 3.80 -19.23
N VAL A 273 -3.98 3.94 -20.04
CA VAL A 273 -2.59 3.93 -19.57
C VAL A 273 -2.12 5.36 -19.42
N VAL A 274 -1.69 5.71 -18.21
CA VAL A 274 -1.15 7.04 -17.89
C VAL A 274 0.36 6.93 -17.72
N ILE A 275 1.11 7.71 -18.49
CA ILE A 275 2.55 7.87 -18.33
C ILE A 275 2.78 9.30 -17.90
N ASP A 276 3.27 9.46 -16.67
CA ASP A 276 3.54 10.76 -16.08
C ASP A 276 5.02 11.14 -16.28
N ALA A 277 5.28 12.42 -16.55
CA ALA A 277 6.62 13.01 -16.63
C ALA A 277 7.56 12.29 -17.62
N MET A 278 7.13 12.14 -18.88
CA MET A 278 7.92 11.50 -19.94
C MET A 278 9.30 12.17 -20.16
N ASP A 279 9.43 13.45 -19.83
CA ASP A 279 10.69 14.20 -19.90
C ASP A 279 11.75 13.77 -18.88
N GLU A 280 11.36 13.09 -17.80
CA GLU A 280 12.29 12.53 -16.80
C GLU A 280 12.95 11.22 -17.25
N CYS A 281 12.51 10.66 -18.39
CA CYS A 281 13.14 9.48 -18.97
C CYS A 281 14.47 9.84 -19.66
N GLU A 282 15.48 9.00 -19.46
CA GLU A 282 16.70 9.05 -20.27
C GLU A 282 16.36 8.95 -21.76
N GLU A 283 17.08 9.71 -22.61
CA GLU A 283 16.77 9.90 -24.03
C GLU A 283 16.55 8.57 -24.78
N THR A 284 17.46 7.61 -24.64
CA THR A 284 17.38 6.31 -25.31
C THR A 284 16.20 5.46 -24.83
N SER A 285 15.90 5.49 -23.53
CA SER A 285 14.75 4.78 -22.96
C SER A 285 13.42 5.41 -23.38
N ARG A 286 13.40 6.74 -23.51
CA ARG A 286 12.25 7.51 -23.99
C ARG A 286 11.91 7.17 -25.44
N GLU A 287 12.90 7.09 -26.33
CA GLU A 287 12.70 6.69 -27.73
C GLU A 287 12.11 5.27 -27.85
N LEU A 288 12.64 4.33 -27.04
CA LEU A 288 12.12 2.96 -27.01
C LEU A 288 10.69 2.88 -26.47
N LEU A 289 10.34 3.73 -25.51
CA LEU A 289 8.98 3.81 -24.97
C LEU A 289 8.01 4.43 -25.97
N VAL A 290 8.40 5.51 -26.65
CA VAL A 290 7.59 6.16 -27.70
C VAL A 290 7.30 5.17 -28.83
N SER A 291 8.32 4.50 -29.37
CA SER A 291 8.13 3.49 -30.43
C SER A 291 7.19 2.37 -30.01
N PHE A 292 7.27 1.90 -28.76
CA PHE A 292 6.33 0.91 -28.24
C PHE A 292 4.88 1.41 -28.16
N ILE A 293 4.68 2.66 -27.75
CA ILE A 293 3.35 3.28 -27.67
C ILE A 293 2.75 3.45 -29.06
N ASP A 294 3.54 3.87 -30.04
CA ASP A 294 3.09 4.04 -31.42
C ASP A 294 2.68 2.69 -32.04
N GLU A 295 3.49 1.65 -31.84
CA GLU A 295 3.15 0.28 -32.24
C GLU A 295 1.84 -0.19 -31.59
N ALA A 296 1.69 0.02 -30.27
CA ALA A 296 0.52 -0.42 -29.54
C ALA A 296 -0.73 0.38 -29.91
N SER A 297 -0.59 1.67 -30.21
CA SER A 297 -1.69 2.54 -30.65
C SER A 297 -2.16 2.22 -32.07
N SER A 298 -1.28 1.66 -32.90
CA SER A 298 -1.58 1.27 -34.28
C SER A 298 -2.17 -0.14 -34.40
N ALA A 299 -2.11 -0.95 -33.34
CA ALA A 299 -2.62 -2.31 -33.34
C ALA A 299 -4.15 -2.35 -33.16
N GLU A 300 -4.89 -2.90 -34.13
CA GLU A 300 -6.36 -3.02 -34.07
C GLU A 300 -6.85 -3.79 -32.82
N GLU A 301 -6.06 -4.79 -32.41
CA GLU A 301 -6.31 -5.64 -31.24
C GLU A 301 -6.30 -4.83 -29.93
N LEU A 302 -5.66 -3.66 -29.91
CA LEU A 302 -5.52 -2.78 -28.74
C LEU A 302 -6.38 -1.50 -28.84
N SER A 303 -7.40 -1.48 -29.69
CA SER A 303 -8.32 -0.34 -29.86
C SER A 303 -9.13 0.03 -28.60
N ASN A 304 -9.16 -0.86 -27.60
CA ASN A 304 -9.71 -0.67 -26.27
C ASN A 304 -8.77 0.08 -25.31
N ILE A 305 -7.52 0.32 -25.70
CA ILE A 305 -6.50 1.00 -24.89
C ILE A 305 -6.41 2.47 -25.29
N LYS A 306 -6.42 3.37 -24.30
CA LYS A 306 -6.14 4.80 -24.50
C LYS A 306 -4.90 5.22 -23.74
N TRP A 307 -4.04 5.99 -24.39
CA TRP A 307 -2.80 6.50 -23.82
C TRP A 307 -2.97 7.95 -23.38
N HIS A 308 -2.54 8.27 -22.18
CA HIS A 308 -2.44 9.63 -21.67
C HIS A 308 -1.01 9.87 -21.19
N ILE A 309 -0.34 10.81 -21.84
CA ILE A 309 1.07 11.08 -21.60
C ILE A 309 1.21 12.52 -21.15
N SER A 310 1.83 12.74 -19.99
CA SER A 310 2.23 14.07 -19.53
C SER A 310 3.74 14.25 -19.73
N SER A 311 4.15 15.48 -20.03
CA SER A 311 5.56 15.85 -20.20
C SER A 311 5.70 17.36 -20.06
N ARG A 312 6.83 17.82 -19.53
CA ARG A 312 7.24 19.22 -19.72
C ARG A 312 7.62 19.49 -21.18
N PRO A 313 7.58 20.74 -21.66
CA PRO A 313 8.02 21.08 -23.00
C PRO A 313 9.52 20.77 -23.17
N LEU A 314 9.83 19.79 -24.01
CA LEU A 314 11.22 19.50 -24.40
C LEU A 314 11.67 20.51 -25.45
N SER A 315 12.76 21.23 -25.17
CA SER A 315 13.36 22.24 -26.06
C SER A 315 13.72 21.70 -27.45
N GLU A 316 13.96 20.38 -27.56
CA GLU A 316 14.37 19.67 -28.77
C GLU A 316 13.21 19.27 -29.71
N MET A 317 11.95 19.33 -29.24
CA MET A 317 10.78 18.98 -30.07
C MET A 317 10.21 20.16 -30.87
N SER A 318 10.91 21.30 -30.88
CA SER A 318 10.47 22.52 -31.56
C SER A 318 10.38 22.39 -33.10
N GLY A 319 10.91 21.31 -33.69
CA GLY A 319 10.82 21.04 -35.13
C GLY A 319 9.64 20.18 -35.59
N SER A 320 9.02 19.34 -34.73
CA SER A 320 8.11 18.26 -35.18
C SER A 320 6.73 18.25 -34.54
N VAL A 321 6.43 19.16 -33.60
CA VAL A 321 5.12 19.18 -32.90
C VAL A 321 3.94 19.51 -33.83
N GLN A 322 4.18 20.10 -35.01
CA GLN A 322 3.12 20.27 -36.02
C GLN A 322 2.77 18.96 -36.76
N ASP A 323 3.68 17.98 -36.81
CA ASP A 323 3.47 16.68 -37.48
C ASP A 323 2.85 15.61 -36.57
N ILE A 324 2.77 15.84 -35.25
CA ILE A 324 2.20 14.88 -34.28
C ILE A 324 0.65 14.88 -34.31
N THR A 325 0.02 15.79 -35.06
CA THR A 325 -1.44 15.77 -35.28
C THR A 325 -1.83 14.78 -36.38
N SER A 326 -1.43 13.51 -36.20
CA SER A 326 -2.16 12.41 -36.85
C SER A 326 -3.60 12.39 -36.32
N SER A 327 -4.55 11.96 -37.16
CA SER A 327 -6.00 11.90 -36.87
C SER A 327 -6.40 11.13 -35.59
N THR A 328 -5.44 10.49 -34.92
CA THR A 328 -5.58 9.62 -33.74
C THR A 328 -5.07 10.24 -32.43
N HIS A 329 -4.31 11.33 -32.45
CA HIS A 329 -3.71 11.92 -31.24
C HIS A 329 -4.24 13.34 -30.96
N SER A 330 -4.49 13.65 -29.69
CA SER A 330 -4.89 14.98 -29.23
C SER A 330 -3.83 15.54 -28.28
N LEU A 331 -3.10 16.58 -28.72
CA LEU A 331 -2.14 17.28 -27.88
C LEU A 331 -2.86 18.38 -27.09
N LEU A 332 -2.87 18.26 -25.76
CA LEU A 332 -3.35 19.31 -24.87
C LEU A 332 -2.16 20.06 -24.26
N LYS A 333 -1.97 21.33 -24.66
CA LYS A 333 -0.98 22.21 -24.01
C LYS A 333 -1.64 22.95 -22.86
N LEU A 334 -1.23 22.66 -21.63
CA LEU A 334 -1.80 23.27 -20.43
C LEU A 334 -1.26 24.70 -20.19
N ASP A 335 0.01 24.95 -20.51
CA ASP A 335 0.68 26.24 -20.27
C ASP A 335 0.78 27.13 -21.52
N GLY A 336 0.06 26.80 -22.59
CA GLY A 336 0.04 27.58 -23.84
C GLY A 336 -0.70 28.92 -23.75
N HIS A 337 -1.32 29.22 -22.60
CA HIS A 337 -2.19 30.38 -22.39
C HIS A 337 -1.83 31.13 -21.10
N ASP A 338 -2.06 32.44 -21.11
CA ASP A 338 -1.90 33.27 -19.92
C ASP A 338 -2.94 32.89 -18.85
N MET A 339 -2.48 32.30 -17.75
CA MET A 339 -3.31 31.91 -16.61
C MET A 339 -3.43 33.03 -15.57
N SER A 340 -2.79 34.18 -15.78
CA SER A 340 -2.86 35.34 -14.89
C SER A 340 -4.30 35.74 -14.53
N PRO A 341 -5.29 35.77 -15.46
CA PRO A 341 -6.67 36.09 -15.10
C PRO A 341 -7.28 35.10 -14.09
N SER A 342 -7.07 33.81 -14.31
CA SER A 342 -7.58 32.73 -13.44
C SER A 342 -6.88 32.72 -12.08
N ILE A 343 -5.56 32.93 -12.07
CA ILE A 343 -4.76 33.05 -10.85
C ILE A 343 -5.17 34.28 -10.04
N ASN A 344 -5.33 35.44 -10.69
CA ASN A 344 -5.79 36.67 -10.06
C ASN A 344 -7.17 36.49 -9.44
N ARG A 345 -8.08 35.81 -10.16
CA ARG A 345 -9.41 35.48 -9.64
C ARG A 345 -9.35 34.58 -8.42
N TYR A 346 -8.47 33.57 -8.43
CA TYR A 346 -8.25 32.71 -7.27
C TYR A 346 -7.68 33.49 -6.08
N ILE A 347 -6.71 34.37 -6.31
CA ILE A 347 -6.16 35.27 -5.28
C ILE A 347 -7.30 36.09 -4.67
N ASP A 348 -8.15 36.72 -5.47
CA ASP A 348 -9.26 37.53 -4.95
C ASP A 348 -10.17 36.72 -4.03
N LEU A 349 -10.54 35.49 -4.43
CA LEU A 349 -11.37 34.60 -3.63
C LEU A 349 -10.70 34.25 -2.28
N LYS A 350 -9.38 33.99 -2.29
CA LYS A 350 -8.64 33.69 -1.06
C LYS A 350 -8.44 34.93 -0.18
N MET A 351 -8.26 36.09 -0.78
CA MET A 351 -8.14 37.35 -0.04
C MET A 351 -9.44 37.72 0.68
N VAL A 352 -10.62 37.37 0.15
CA VAL A 352 -11.88 37.52 0.90
C VAL A 352 -11.86 36.74 2.21
N GLN A 353 -11.37 35.50 2.20
CA GLN A 353 -11.24 34.68 3.40
C GLN A 353 -10.18 35.27 4.36
N LEU A 354 -9.05 35.72 3.81
CA LEU A 354 -7.98 36.30 4.61
C LEU A 354 -8.40 37.64 5.27
N ARG A 355 -9.22 38.45 4.60
CA ARG A 355 -9.79 39.70 5.15
C ARG A 355 -10.68 39.48 6.36
N GLN A 356 -11.31 38.32 6.51
CA GLN A 356 -12.12 38.00 7.69
C GLN A 356 -11.25 37.79 8.94
N LYS A 357 -10.00 37.35 8.76
CA LYS A 357 -9.02 37.14 9.84
C LYS A 357 -8.16 38.38 10.13
N ALA A 358 -8.15 39.37 9.24
CA ALA A 358 -7.23 40.50 9.32
C ALA A 358 -7.79 41.63 10.19
N HIS A 359 -6.99 42.11 11.14
CA HIS A 359 -7.24 43.36 11.87
C HIS A 359 -7.09 44.58 10.95
N LYS A 360 -6.11 44.57 10.03
CA LYS A 360 -5.88 45.66 9.07
C LYS A 360 -6.14 45.21 7.63
N LYS A 361 -7.29 45.61 7.08
CA LYS A 361 -7.70 45.22 5.71
C LYS A 361 -6.71 45.62 4.62
N SER A 362 -6.00 46.75 4.78
CA SER A 362 -5.00 47.20 3.81
C SER A 362 -3.79 46.25 3.71
N ARG A 363 -3.51 45.47 4.75
CA ARG A 363 -2.41 44.49 4.75
C ARG A 363 -2.73 43.31 3.83
N VAL A 364 -4.01 42.96 3.70
CA VAL A 364 -4.45 41.92 2.77
C VAL A 364 -4.32 42.40 1.32
N ASP A 365 -4.54 43.69 1.06
CA ASP A 365 -4.31 44.29 -0.25
C ASP A 365 -2.82 44.23 -0.65
N GLU A 366 -1.91 44.57 0.27
CA GLU A 366 -0.46 44.46 0.04
C GLU A 366 0.00 43.01 -0.22
N ILE A 367 -0.62 42.02 0.45
CA ILE A 367 -0.35 40.60 0.24
C ILE A 367 -0.86 40.17 -1.14
N ALA A 368 -2.07 40.60 -1.52
CA ALA A 368 -2.65 40.31 -2.82
C ALA A 368 -1.73 40.80 -3.94
N ASP A 369 -1.25 42.04 -3.86
CA ASP A 369 -0.37 42.62 -4.88
C ASP A 369 0.96 41.88 -4.99
N LYS A 370 1.53 41.44 -3.86
CA LYS A 370 2.75 40.61 -3.85
C LYS A 370 2.51 39.24 -4.48
N LEU A 371 1.40 38.57 -4.16
CA LEU A 371 1.07 37.28 -4.76
C LEU A 371 0.88 37.41 -6.27
N ARG A 372 0.19 38.44 -6.75
CA ARG A 372 0.00 38.69 -8.19
C ARG A 372 1.33 38.96 -8.90
N ALA A 373 2.21 39.75 -8.29
CA ALA A 373 3.52 40.08 -8.85
C ALA A 373 4.49 38.89 -8.89
N GLN A 374 4.33 37.91 -7.98
CA GLN A 374 5.24 36.77 -7.82
C GLN A 374 4.70 35.44 -8.35
N ALA A 375 3.44 35.39 -8.76
CA ALA A 375 2.81 34.14 -9.18
C ALA A 375 3.48 33.49 -10.40
N SER A 376 4.12 34.28 -11.30
CA SER A 376 4.83 33.79 -12.49
C SER A 376 4.06 32.71 -13.28
N ASN A 377 2.75 32.90 -13.45
CA ASN A 377 1.82 31.96 -14.09
C ASN A 377 1.66 30.58 -13.38
N THR A 378 2.23 30.41 -12.18
CA THR A 378 2.18 29.18 -11.39
C THR A 378 1.07 29.21 -10.35
N TYR A 379 -0.03 28.50 -10.61
CA TYR A 379 -1.15 28.36 -9.68
C TYR A 379 -0.76 27.67 -8.36
N VAL A 380 0.08 26.63 -8.43
CA VAL A 380 0.46 25.82 -7.26
C VAL A 380 1.13 26.66 -6.18
N TRP A 381 2.03 27.56 -6.56
CA TRP A 381 2.71 28.44 -5.63
C TRP A 381 1.72 29.32 -4.87
N VAL A 382 0.83 30.02 -5.59
CA VAL A 382 -0.21 30.87 -4.98
C VAL A 382 -1.11 30.07 -4.06
N ALA A 383 -1.49 28.85 -4.45
CA ALA A 383 -2.33 27.98 -3.63
C ALA A 383 -1.66 27.58 -2.32
N LEU A 384 -0.37 27.24 -2.35
CA LEU A 384 0.42 26.88 -1.17
C LEU A 384 0.58 28.08 -0.21
N VAL A 385 0.98 29.25 -0.73
CA VAL A 385 1.14 30.45 0.11
C VAL A 385 -0.18 30.88 0.73
N CYS A 386 -1.28 30.88 -0.04
CA CYS A 386 -2.61 31.17 0.50
C CYS A 386 -3.05 30.16 1.57
N LYS A 387 -2.72 28.87 1.40
CA LYS A 387 -3.02 27.84 2.41
C LYS A 387 -2.28 28.13 3.71
N GLU A 388 -0.99 28.44 3.63
CA GLU A 388 -0.17 28.74 4.81
C GLU A 388 -0.66 30.01 5.53
N LEU A 389 -0.93 31.09 4.79
CA LEU A 389 -1.49 32.34 5.33
C LEU A 389 -2.81 32.13 6.08
N LEU A 390 -3.69 31.25 5.57
CA LEU A 390 -4.96 30.96 6.23
C LEU A 390 -4.81 30.18 7.54
N HIS A 391 -3.73 29.42 7.72
CA HIS A 391 -3.48 28.65 8.95
C HIS A 391 -2.59 29.41 9.95
N ALA A 392 -1.81 30.38 9.49
CA ALA A 392 -0.90 31.16 10.32
C ALA A 392 -1.57 32.38 10.98
N HIS A 393 -0.96 32.85 12.07
CA HIS A 393 -1.36 34.10 12.74
C HIS A 393 -1.01 35.33 11.90
N GLU A 394 -1.81 36.40 11.99
CA GLU A 394 -1.64 37.61 11.16
C GLU A 394 -0.24 38.23 11.25
N PHE A 395 0.44 38.16 12.40
CA PHE A 395 1.77 38.76 12.54
C PHE A 395 2.82 38.11 11.62
N THR A 396 2.70 36.82 11.29
CA THR A 396 3.68 36.08 10.46
C THR A 396 3.43 36.20 8.95
N TRP A 397 2.27 36.72 8.52
CA TRP A 397 1.90 36.75 7.10
C TRP A 397 2.93 37.43 6.19
N THR A 398 3.55 38.51 6.67
CA THR A 398 4.56 39.26 5.90
C THR A 398 5.84 38.44 5.74
N GLU A 399 6.16 37.61 6.73
CA GLU A 399 7.34 36.74 6.71
C GLU A 399 7.11 35.54 5.80
N ILE A 400 5.93 34.92 5.86
CA ILE A 400 5.53 33.81 4.99
C ILE A 400 5.67 34.19 3.52
N VAL A 401 5.10 35.33 3.11
CA VAL A 401 5.19 35.81 1.71
C VAL A 401 6.63 36.15 1.32
N LYS A 402 7.47 36.60 2.25
CA LYS A 402 8.89 36.92 1.97
C LYS A 402 9.78 35.68 1.86
N LYS A 403 9.55 34.68 2.71
CA LYS A 403 10.31 33.42 2.75
C LYS A 403 9.87 32.44 1.68
N SER A 404 8.65 32.58 1.16
CA SER A 404 8.16 31.77 0.05
C SER A 404 9.05 31.98 -1.18
N PRO A 405 9.56 30.90 -1.81
CA PRO A 405 10.42 31.01 -3.00
C PRO A 405 9.66 31.73 -4.12
N LYS A 406 10.29 32.66 -4.83
CA LYS A 406 9.62 33.50 -5.84
C LYS A 406 9.34 32.71 -7.12
N GLY A 407 8.18 32.07 -7.20
CA GLY A 407 7.79 31.24 -8.34
C GLY A 407 8.66 29.99 -8.49
N PHE A 408 8.09 28.89 -8.94
CA PHE A 408 8.86 27.68 -9.25
C PHE A 408 9.54 27.75 -10.63
N GLY A 409 9.45 28.89 -11.32
CA GLY A 409 9.90 29.05 -12.71
C GLY A 409 11.42 29.03 -12.92
N SER A 410 12.23 28.94 -11.87
CA SER A 410 13.69 28.85 -11.99
C SER A 410 14.31 27.62 -11.32
N ILE A 411 13.49 26.66 -10.87
CA ILE A 411 13.95 25.37 -10.30
C ILE A 411 13.44 24.18 -11.16
N LEU A 412 12.73 24.44 -12.25
CA LEU A 412 12.15 23.41 -13.12
C LEU A 412 12.62 23.58 -14.56
#